data_AF-A0ABC9QWI5-F1
#
_entry.id   AF-A0ABC9QWI5-F1
#
_cell.length_a   1.000
_cell.length_b   1.000
_cell.length_c   1.000
_cell.angle_alpha   90.00
_cell.angle_beta   90.00
_cell.angle_gamma   90.00
#
_symmetry.space_group_name_H-M   'P 1'
#
loop_
_entity.id
_entity.type
_entity.pdbx_description
1 polymer ?
#
loop_
_entity_poly.entity_id
_entity_poly.type
_entity_poly.pdbx_seq_one_letter_code
_entity_poly.pdbx_strand_id
1 'polypeptide(L)'
;MKKICFSLLLFLVLCFPKISSYAESTIQSKIDAASPHETIKLESRTYNETIEISKPITLRGDKNTKIISCGKAPIITIKGEGITLKDLKIEQCNENKDQSAIFVLGEKHHLNGLEVRTSNMGIKLEAAKNIKIENSIIMGKGKGNANGIDLWKSDGNLIENIKIHNVRDGIYLEQSDKNTIKDNTIWQSRYGIHLMYSDKTVVENNISEENTTGAMIMGTKETSVVGNHFIDNKSNVHAQGLLLYDATKTKVLQNEIANNRVGVYVEKANHNTMMGNSISNNFIGLQFKDASANEFTQNVMIGNVNESQATQSRENNIYKNYWDASLKVDKDGSGTSNIPYKADAYFLLLTQDIPEYQLFFQSPGMRILQSFIKIPDQSLLVDKEPSMRPKGVPQKGEGMAFQSNILIVSVSMLLMGSILFILGRKN
;
A
#
# COMPACT_ATOMS: atom_id res chain seq x y z
N MET A 1 53.94 -76.32 0.42
CA MET A 1 53.41 -75.48 -0.67
C MET A 1 52.34 -74.51 -0.14
N LYS A 2 52.69 -73.77 0.91
CA LYS A 2 52.05 -72.55 1.40
C LYS A 2 53.02 -71.43 1.03
N LYS A 3 52.58 -70.33 0.38
CA LYS A 3 53.15 -68.95 0.46
C LYS A 3 52.96 -68.02 -0.75
N ILE A 4 52.25 -68.38 -1.84
CA ILE A 4 52.25 -67.49 -3.03
C ILE A 4 50.89 -66.82 -3.36
N CYS A 5 49.74 -67.30 -2.89
CA CYS A 5 48.45 -66.67 -3.25
C CYS A 5 47.96 -65.54 -2.34
N PHE A 6 48.65 -65.20 -1.25
CA PHE A 6 48.18 -64.14 -0.32
C PHE A 6 48.79 -62.76 -0.57
N SER A 7 49.74 -62.65 -1.50
CA SER A 7 50.43 -61.37 -1.80
C SER A 7 49.82 -60.59 -2.97
N LEU A 8 48.95 -61.20 -3.79
CA LEU A 8 48.33 -60.51 -4.93
C LEU A 8 46.97 -59.87 -4.62
N LEU A 9 46.31 -60.25 -3.52
CA LEU A 9 45.02 -59.66 -3.14
C LEU A 9 45.18 -58.36 -2.33
N LEU A 10 46.38 -58.08 -1.79
CA LEU A 10 46.65 -56.87 -1.02
C LEU A 10 47.10 -55.67 -1.88
N PHE A 11 47.40 -55.89 -3.16
CA PHE A 11 47.83 -54.82 -4.08
C PHE A 11 46.68 -54.19 -4.87
N LEU A 12 45.49 -54.79 -4.88
CA LEU A 12 44.31 -54.25 -5.58
C LEU A 12 43.47 -53.26 -4.75
N VAL A 13 43.73 -53.14 -3.45
CA VAL A 13 42.97 -52.25 -2.54
C VAL A 13 43.62 -50.86 -2.41
N LEU A 14 44.86 -50.69 -2.88
CA LEU A 14 45.62 -49.44 -2.72
C LEU A 14 45.60 -48.50 -3.95
N CYS A 15 44.88 -48.85 -5.02
CA CYS A 15 44.75 -48.03 -6.24
C CYS A 15 43.33 -47.55 -6.51
N PHE A 16 42.48 -47.43 -5.49
CA PHE A 16 41.33 -46.56 -5.62
C PHE A 16 41.84 -45.11 -5.52
N PRO A 17 41.67 -44.26 -6.55
CA PRO A 17 41.86 -42.84 -6.35
C PRO A 17 40.98 -42.46 -5.17
N LYS A 18 41.56 -41.77 -4.18
CA LYS A 18 40.75 -41.03 -3.21
C LYS A 18 39.91 -40.09 -4.05
N ILE A 19 38.69 -40.49 -4.37
CA ILE A 19 37.64 -39.58 -4.75
C ILE A 19 37.42 -38.80 -3.47
N SER A 20 38.18 -37.72 -3.30
CA SER A 20 37.77 -36.62 -2.43
C SER A 20 36.46 -36.15 -3.03
N SER A 21 35.37 -36.78 -2.60
CA SER A 21 34.06 -36.14 -2.59
C SER A 21 34.26 -34.92 -1.72
N TYR A 22 34.61 -33.79 -2.34
CA TYR A 22 34.37 -32.50 -1.75
C TYR A 22 32.85 -32.43 -1.65
N ALA A 23 32.29 -32.90 -0.53
CA ALA A 23 30.98 -32.46 -0.12
C ALA A 23 31.07 -30.95 -0.11
N GLU A 24 30.42 -30.29 -1.07
CA GLU A 24 30.40 -28.84 -1.12
C GLU A 24 29.99 -28.32 0.26
N SER A 25 30.83 -27.47 0.86
CA SER A 25 30.52 -26.91 2.18
C SER A 25 29.17 -26.20 2.11
N THR A 26 28.22 -26.65 2.91
CA THR A 26 26.89 -26.05 3.05
C THR A 26 27.01 -24.64 3.64
N ILE A 27 26.05 -23.75 3.38
CA ILE A 27 26.01 -22.44 4.04
C ILE A 27 25.96 -22.64 5.55
N GLN A 28 25.18 -23.62 6.05
CA GLN A 28 25.12 -23.89 7.48
C GLN A 28 26.48 -24.23 8.08
N SER A 29 27.30 -25.06 7.42
CA SER A 29 28.65 -25.39 7.92
C SER A 29 29.56 -24.15 8.01
N LYS A 30 29.45 -23.21 7.07
CA LYS A 30 30.17 -21.93 7.11
C LYS A 30 29.66 -21.05 8.26
N ILE A 31 28.34 -21.01 8.49
CA ILE A 31 27.74 -20.30 9.63
C ILE A 31 28.24 -20.86 10.95
N ASP A 32 28.24 -22.19 11.10
CA ASP A 32 28.62 -22.86 12.34
C ASP A 32 30.10 -22.64 12.69
N ALA A 33 30.97 -22.60 11.68
CA ALA A 33 32.40 -22.34 11.85
C ALA A 33 32.76 -20.85 12.07
N ALA A 34 31.89 -19.91 11.65
CA ALA A 34 32.19 -18.48 11.69
C ALA A 34 32.31 -17.94 13.12
N SER A 35 33.22 -16.99 13.32
CA SER A 35 33.33 -16.23 14.56
C SER A 35 32.20 -15.19 14.65
N PRO A 36 31.79 -14.75 15.86
CA PRO A 36 30.90 -13.61 16.02
C PRO A 36 31.41 -12.39 15.24
N HIS A 37 30.50 -11.66 14.60
CA HIS A 37 30.76 -10.48 13.75
C HIS A 37 31.53 -10.74 12.46
N GLU A 38 31.81 -12.01 12.13
CA GLU A 38 32.42 -12.37 10.86
C GLU A 38 31.48 -12.13 9.68
N THR A 39 32.05 -11.80 8.52
CA THR A 39 31.33 -11.72 7.25
C THR A 39 31.57 -12.98 6.43
N ILE A 40 30.51 -13.77 6.24
CA ILE A 40 30.52 -14.94 5.37
C ILE A 40 30.11 -14.49 3.98
N LYS A 41 31.04 -14.57 3.02
CA LYS A 41 30.76 -14.34 1.60
C LYS A 41 30.39 -15.67 0.94
N LEU A 42 29.20 -15.73 0.37
CA LEU A 42 28.74 -16.86 -0.41
C LEU A 42 29.25 -16.78 -1.84
N GLU A 43 29.36 -17.93 -2.49
CA GLU A 43 29.73 -18.02 -3.90
C GLU A 43 28.52 -17.71 -4.79
N SER A 44 28.80 -17.34 -6.04
CA SER A 44 27.79 -17.05 -7.06
C SER A 44 27.14 -18.34 -7.57
N ARG A 45 26.31 -18.99 -6.75
CA ARG A 45 25.61 -20.22 -7.11
C ARG A 45 24.28 -20.38 -6.40
N THR A 46 23.55 -21.42 -6.82
CA THR A 46 22.32 -21.87 -6.17
C THR A 46 22.64 -22.86 -5.07
N TYR A 47 22.12 -22.59 -3.88
CA TYR A 47 22.16 -23.44 -2.70
C TYR A 47 20.76 -24.01 -2.47
N ASN A 48 20.66 -25.32 -2.29
CA ASN A 48 19.41 -26.01 -1.98
C ASN A 48 19.44 -26.45 -0.51
N GLU A 49 19.19 -25.50 0.39
CA GLU A 49 19.27 -25.74 1.83
C GLU A 49 18.35 -24.79 2.61
N THR A 50 18.13 -25.13 3.87
CA THR A 50 17.52 -24.25 4.87
C THR A 50 18.60 -23.88 5.89
N ILE A 51 18.65 -22.62 6.30
CA ILE A 51 19.69 -22.11 7.19
C ILE A 51 19.10 -21.49 8.46
N GLU A 52 19.79 -21.71 9.57
CA GLU A 52 19.52 -21.06 10.85
C GLU A 52 20.75 -20.26 11.28
N ILE A 53 20.55 -18.98 11.57
CA ILE A 53 21.59 -18.07 12.03
C ILE A 53 21.22 -17.57 13.42
N SER A 54 22.07 -17.87 14.39
CA SER A 54 21.91 -17.45 15.79
C SER A 54 23.07 -16.60 16.33
N LYS A 55 24.18 -16.54 15.56
CA LYS A 55 25.38 -15.74 15.89
C LYS A 55 25.31 -14.39 15.17
N PRO A 56 25.85 -13.30 15.76
CA PRO A 56 25.79 -11.96 15.17
C PRO A 56 26.75 -11.85 13.98
N ILE A 57 26.41 -12.42 12.83
CA ILE A 57 27.26 -12.47 11.63
C ILE A 57 26.63 -11.69 10.48
N THR A 58 27.45 -11.40 9.47
CA THR A 58 26.96 -10.92 8.17
C THR A 58 26.99 -12.05 7.16
N LEU A 59 25.84 -12.47 6.66
CA LEU A 59 25.74 -13.37 5.52
C LEU A 59 25.53 -12.55 4.25
N ARG A 60 26.52 -12.57 3.37
CA ARG A 60 26.52 -11.77 2.14
C ARG A 60 26.62 -12.65 0.90
N GLY A 61 25.66 -12.49 0.00
CA GLY A 61 25.71 -13.07 -1.34
C GLY A 61 26.32 -12.14 -2.38
N ASP A 62 26.14 -12.53 -3.62
CA ASP A 62 26.35 -11.71 -4.80
C ASP A 62 25.13 -11.72 -5.73
N LYS A 63 25.26 -11.11 -6.91
CA LYS A 63 24.16 -10.95 -7.88
C LYS A 63 23.46 -12.27 -8.27
N ASN A 64 24.14 -13.43 -8.20
CA ASN A 64 23.56 -14.72 -8.57
C ASN A 64 23.49 -15.72 -7.40
N THR A 65 23.91 -15.34 -6.19
CA THR A 65 23.72 -16.18 -5.00
C THR A 65 22.23 -16.37 -4.72
N LYS A 66 21.78 -17.62 -4.80
CA LYS A 66 20.38 -17.99 -4.62
C LYS A 66 20.25 -19.10 -3.60
N ILE A 67 19.33 -18.97 -2.66
CA ILE A 67 18.98 -20.00 -1.69
C ILE A 67 17.55 -20.45 -1.98
N ILE A 68 17.38 -21.73 -2.28
CA ILE A 68 16.12 -22.34 -2.65
C ILE A 68 15.77 -23.42 -1.65
N SER A 69 14.51 -23.48 -1.25
CA SER A 69 13.98 -24.65 -0.55
C SER A 69 12.52 -24.91 -0.94
N CYS A 70 12.21 -26.19 -1.12
CA CYS A 70 10.85 -26.68 -1.32
C CYS A 70 10.32 -27.39 -0.05
N GLY A 71 11.11 -27.36 1.04
CA GLY A 71 10.78 -27.98 2.32
C GLY A 71 9.72 -27.21 3.12
N LYS A 72 9.21 -27.82 4.19
CA LYS A 72 8.15 -27.25 5.06
C LYS A 72 8.65 -26.24 6.09
N ALA A 73 9.95 -25.94 6.12
CA ALA A 73 10.54 -24.98 7.03
C ALA A 73 10.86 -23.67 6.28
N PRO A 74 11.01 -22.54 7.00
CA PRO A 74 11.55 -21.33 6.41
C PRO A 74 12.92 -21.58 5.77
N ILE A 75 13.22 -20.84 4.70
CA ILE A 75 14.53 -20.95 4.02
C ILE A 75 15.62 -20.39 4.92
N ILE A 76 15.35 -19.24 5.53
CA ILE A 76 16.27 -18.58 6.45
C ILE A 76 15.51 -18.32 7.75
N THR A 77 16.05 -18.84 8.85
CA THR A 77 15.61 -18.46 10.20
C THR A 77 16.73 -17.66 10.86
N ILE A 78 16.43 -16.44 11.30
CA ILE A 78 17.35 -15.62 12.09
C ILE A 78 16.85 -15.47 13.52
N LYS A 79 17.75 -15.65 14.48
CA LYS A 79 17.50 -15.59 15.93
C LYS A 79 18.62 -14.83 16.62
N GLY A 80 18.33 -14.21 17.76
CA GLY A 80 19.35 -13.55 18.59
C GLY A 80 19.46 -12.06 18.26
N GLU A 81 20.67 -11.54 18.13
CA GLU A 81 20.91 -10.10 17.94
C GLU A 81 21.93 -9.83 16.84
N GLY A 82 21.77 -8.74 16.09
CA GLY A 82 22.84 -8.18 15.26
C GLY A 82 23.23 -8.96 14.00
N ILE A 83 22.33 -9.80 13.48
CA ILE A 83 22.52 -10.53 12.22
C ILE A 83 22.25 -9.62 11.01
N THR A 84 23.11 -9.70 10.00
CA THR A 84 22.90 -9.02 8.72
C THR A 84 22.77 -10.01 7.57
N LEU A 85 21.70 -9.88 6.78
CA LEU A 85 21.53 -10.56 5.49
C LEU A 85 21.68 -9.54 4.38
N LYS A 86 22.55 -9.82 3.40
CA LYS A 86 22.85 -8.85 2.35
C LYS A 86 23.01 -9.48 0.96
N ASP A 87 22.39 -8.87 -0.04
CA ASP A 87 22.58 -9.21 -1.47
C ASP A 87 22.26 -10.69 -1.76
N LEU A 88 21.07 -11.18 -1.38
CA LEU A 88 20.67 -12.58 -1.51
C LEU A 88 19.36 -12.73 -2.30
N LYS A 89 19.28 -13.80 -3.11
CA LYS A 89 18.03 -14.25 -3.73
C LYS A 89 17.46 -15.43 -2.94
N ILE A 90 16.21 -15.33 -2.50
CA ILE A 90 15.53 -16.37 -1.71
C ILE A 90 14.31 -16.83 -2.50
N GLU A 91 14.18 -18.14 -2.74
CA GLU A 91 13.03 -18.68 -3.47
C GLU A 91 12.41 -19.91 -2.81
N GLN A 92 11.15 -19.80 -2.42
CA GLN A 92 10.34 -20.95 -2.02
C GLN A 92 9.74 -21.64 -3.25
N CYS A 93 9.76 -22.97 -3.29
CA CYS A 93 9.14 -23.73 -4.37
C CYS A 93 7.80 -24.40 -4.01
N ASN A 94 7.47 -24.54 -2.73
CA ASN A 94 6.26 -25.25 -2.33
C ASN A 94 5.06 -24.32 -2.14
N GLU A 95 3.85 -24.88 -2.20
CA GLU A 95 2.58 -24.18 -1.91
C GLU A 95 2.04 -24.55 -0.52
N ASN A 96 2.89 -25.05 0.39
CA ASN A 96 2.46 -25.42 1.74
C ASN A 96 2.05 -24.16 2.50
N LYS A 97 0.81 -24.14 2.97
CA LYS A 97 0.25 -23.02 3.73
C LYS A 97 1.01 -22.85 5.06
N ASP A 98 1.13 -21.59 5.49
CA ASP A 98 1.61 -21.15 6.82
C ASP A 98 3.12 -20.99 7.07
N GLN A 99 3.97 -20.92 6.03
CA GLN A 99 5.42 -20.73 6.22
C GLN A 99 5.95 -19.49 5.49
N SER A 100 6.92 -18.81 6.10
CA SER A 100 7.62 -17.68 5.49
C SER A 100 8.90 -18.10 4.78
N ALA A 101 9.31 -17.33 3.78
CA ALA A 101 10.60 -17.54 3.13
C ALA A 101 11.74 -17.21 4.11
N ILE A 102 11.58 -16.11 4.86
CA ILE A 102 12.48 -15.67 5.92
C ILE A 102 11.69 -15.52 7.21
N PHE A 103 12.16 -16.14 8.29
CA PHE A 103 11.58 -16.02 9.62
C PHE A 103 12.56 -15.31 10.56
N VAL A 104 12.08 -14.24 11.20
CA VAL A 104 12.89 -13.30 11.96
C VAL A 104 12.40 -13.23 13.40
N LEU A 105 13.31 -13.58 14.32
CA LEU A 105 13.14 -13.49 15.76
C LEU A 105 14.30 -12.68 16.34
N GLY A 106 14.09 -12.00 17.47
CA GLY A 106 15.17 -11.27 18.16
C GLY A 106 15.28 -9.81 17.73
N GLU A 107 16.48 -9.22 17.78
CA GLU A 107 16.62 -7.77 17.67
C GLU A 107 17.82 -7.26 16.86
N LYS A 108 17.69 -6.01 16.39
CA LYS A 108 18.75 -5.26 15.70
C LYS A 108 19.32 -5.98 14.48
N HIS A 109 18.50 -6.75 13.79
CA HIS A 109 18.88 -7.38 12.52
C HIS A 109 18.74 -6.40 11.36
N HIS A 110 19.50 -6.66 10.30
CA HIS A 110 19.50 -5.85 9.10
C HIS A 110 19.39 -6.74 7.86
N LEU A 111 18.29 -6.59 7.12
CA LEU A 111 17.98 -7.32 5.90
C LEU A 111 18.03 -6.32 4.74
N ASN A 112 18.99 -6.46 3.85
CA ASN A 112 19.26 -5.46 2.81
C ASN A 112 19.53 -6.09 1.45
N GLY A 113 18.93 -5.54 0.38
CA GLY A 113 19.22 -6.01 -0.97
C GLY A 113 18.74 -7.43 -1.23
N LEU A 114 17.60 -7.82 -0.66
CA LEU A 114 17.03 -9.16 -0.82
C LEU A 114 16.07 -9.21 -2.01
N GLU A 115 16.11 -10.30 -2.79
CA GLU A 115 15.06 -10.65 -3.76
C GLU A 115 14.35 -11.91 -3.27
N VAL A 116 13.13 -11.76 -2.76
CA VAL A 116 12.34 -12.85 -2.20
C VAL A 116 11.23 -13.23 -3.15
N ARG A 117 11.25 -14.46 -3.66
CA ARG A 117 10.16 -15.08 -4.42
C ARG A 117 9.46 -16.09 -3.53
N THR A 118 8.26 -15.76 -3.10
CA THR A 118 7.51 -16.56 -2.12
C THR A 118 6.23 -17.11 -2.72
N SER A 119 5.87 -18.34 -2.36
CA SER A 119 4.51 -18.87 -2.62
C SER A 119 3.56 -18.58 -1.45
N ASN A 120 4.10 -18.15 -0.31
CA ASN A 120 3.38 -17.90 0.94
C ASN A 120 3.82 -16.55 1.53
N MET A 121 4.29 -16.52 2.78
CA MET A 121 4.76 -15.29 3.42
C MET A 121 6.18 -14.97 2.94
N GLY A 122 6.49 -13.72 2.63
CA GLY A 122 7.85 -13.32 2.23
C GLY A 122 8.78 -13.31 3.44
N ILE A 123 8.59 -12.31 4.29
CA ILE A 123 9.37 -12.11 5.52
C ILE A 123 8.40 -12.03 6.70
N LYS A 124 8.60 -12.87 7.70
CA LYS A 124 7.82 -12.84 8.95
C LYS A 124 8.71 -12.41 10.12
N LEU A 125 8.28 -11.38 10.83
CA LEU A 125 8.84 -10.90 12.08
C LEU A 125 7.92 -11.34 13.22
N GLU A 126 8.48 -12.01 14.22
CA GLU A 126 7.74 -12.49 15.39
C GLU A 126 8.47 -12.09 16.65
N ALA A 127 7.80 -11.32 17.52
CA ALA A 127 8.42 -10.78 18.72
C ALA A 127 9.77 -10.05 18.45
N ALA A 128 9.91 -9.45 17.26
CA ALA A 128 11.16 -8.90 16.77
C ALA A 128 11.24 -7.38 16.99
N LYS A 129 12.43 -6.86 17.29
CA LYS A 129 12.61 -5.45 17.63
C LYS A 129 13.76 -4.78 16.90
N ASN A 130 13.58 -3.53 16.52
CA ASN A 130 14.63 -2.71 15.88
C ASN A 130 15.21 -3.37 14.62
N ILE A 131 14.39 -4.12 13.87
CA ILE A 131 14.78 -4.74 12.62
C ILE A 131 14.75 -3.68 11.52
N LYS A 132 15.76 -3.67 10.67
CA LYS A 132 15.80 -2.87 9.44
C LYS A 132 15.64 -3.78 8.24
N ILE A 133 14.61 -3.55 7.44
CA ILE A 133 14.41 -4.21 6.16
C ILE A 133 14.44 -3.11 5.10
N GLU A 134 15.44 -3.16 4.22
CA GLU A 134 15.64 -2.11 3.23
C GLU A 134 16.07 -2.60 1.84
N ASN A 135 15.80 -1.79 0.82
CA ASN A 135 16.29 -1.95 -0.56
C ASN A 135 16.00 -3.34 -1.16
N SER A 136 14.83 -3.91 -0.89
CA SER A 136 14.51 -5.30 -1.24
C SER A 136 13.27 -5.41 -2.13
N ILE A 137 13.12 -6.57 -2.78
CA ILE A 137 11.98 -6.89 -3.64
C ILE A 137 11.34 -8.18 -3.13
N ILE A 138 10.03 -8.17 -2.94
CA ILE A 138 9.24 -9.33 -2.50
C ILE A 138 8.14 -9.58 -3.53
N MET A 139 8.10 -10.80 -4.04
CA MET A 139 7.19 -11.20 -5.13
C MET A 139 6.45 -12.47 -4.77
N GLY A 140 5.13 -12.42 -4.77
CA GLY A 140 4.30 -13.60 -4.63
C GLY A 140 4.22 -14.42 -5.93
N LYS A 141 4.18 -15.75 -5.81
CA LYS A 141 3.93 -16.69 -6.90
C LYS A 141 2.42 -16.96 -7.00
N GLY A 142 1.77 -16.40 -8.03
CA GLY A 142 0.35 -16.64 -8.32
C GLY A 142 -0.62 -15.67 -7.62
N LYS A 143 -1.88 -16.07 -7.45
CA LYS A 143 -2.89 -15.28 -6.71
C LYS A 143 -2.53 -15.32 -5.22
N GLY A 144 -1.74 -14.33 -4.77
CA GLY A 144 -1.14 -14.25 -3.45
C GLY A 144 -2.09 -14.60 -2.30
N ASN A 145 -1.79 -15.70 -1.60
CA ASN A 145 -2.59 -16.18 -0.47
C ASN A 145 -2.05 -15.70 0.89
N ALA A 146 -0.88 -15.06 0.91
CA ALA A 146 -0.17 -14.69 2.13
C ALA A 146 0.59 -13.36 1.97
N ASN A 147 1.08 -12.84 3.10
CA ASN A 147 1.58 -11.46 3.21
C ASN A 147 3.03 -11.32 2.71
N GLY A 148 3.38 -10.18 2.13
CA GLY A 148 4.75 -9.89 1.69
C GLY A 148 5.70 -9.77 2.88
N ILE A 149 5.43 -8.79 3.75
CA ILE A 149 6.07 -8.63 5.05
C ILE A 149 4.98 -8.70 6.14
N ASP A 150 5.22 -9.51 7.15
CA ASP A 150 4.28 -9.77 8.24
C ASP A 150 4.98 -9.53 9.58
N LEU A 151 4.42 -8.64 10.39
CA LEU A 151 4.92 -8.29 11.72
C LEU A 151 3.87 -8.69 12.74
N TRP A 152 4.25 -9.59 13.64
CA TRP A 152 3.43 -9.95 14.79
C TRP A 152 4.20 -9.66 16.08
N LYS A 153 3.62 -8.84 16.95
CA LYS A 153 4.23 -8.41 18.22
C LYS A 153 5.63 -7.83 18.06
N SER A 154 5.86 -7.10 16.97
CA SER A 154 7.19 -6.68 16.55
C SER A 154 7.28 -5.15 16.50
N ASP A 155 8.08 -4.57 17.39
CA ASP A 155 8.06 -3.13 17.66
C ASP A 155 9.32 -2.40 17.15
N GLY A 156 9.18 -1.14 16.79
CA GLY A 156 10.34 -0.27 16.51
C GLY A 156 11.12 -0.64 15.25
N ASN A 157 10.49 -1.30 14.28
CA ASN A 157 11.13 -1.74 13.04
C ASN A 157 11.04 -0.66 11.95
N LEU A 158 12.00 -0.72 11.03
CA LEU A 158 12.06 0.13 9.84
C LEU A 158 11.89 -0.75 8.60
N ILE A 159 10.88 -0.44 7.79
CA ILE A 159 10.62 -1.06 6.50
C ILE A 159 10.69 0.04 5.44
N GLU A 160 11.77 0.06 4.67
CA GLU A 160 12.11 1.17 3.80
C GLU A 160 12.51 0.73 2.38
N ASN A 161 12.06 1.45 1.36
CA ASN A 161 12.49 1.21 -0.03
C ASN A 161 12.31 -0.26 -0.47
N ILE A 162 11.14 -0.83 -0.15
CA ILE A 162 10.76 -2.18 -0.55
C ILE A 162 9.77 -2.12 -1.71
N LYS A 163 9.95 -3.00 -2.69
CA LYS A 163 8.98 -3.25 -3.76
C LYS A 163 8.25 -4.56 -3.50
N ILE A 164 6.93 -4.52 -3.34
CA ILE A 164 6.12 -5.71 -3.00
C ILE A 164 4.97 -5.86 -3.99
N HIS A 165 4.79 -7.06 -4.56
CA HIS A 165 3.65 -7.31 -5.44
C HIS A 165 3.19 -8.76 -5.52
N ASN A 166 1.97 -8.96 -6.00
CA ASN A 166 1.31 -10.26 -6.16
C ASN A 166 1.19 -11.04 -4.84
N VAL A 167 1.00 -10.34 -3.73
CA VAL A 167 0.80 -10.93 -2.39
C VAL A 167 -0.63 -10.65 -1.90
N ARG A 168 -1.02 -11.23 -0.76
CA ARG A 168 -2.30 -10.91 -0.12
C ARG A 168 -2.25 -9.51 0.45
N ASP A 169 -1.50 -9.29 1.52
CA ASP A 169 -1.24 -7.95 2.06
C ASP A 169 0.25 -7.64 1.87
N GLY A 170 0.59 -6.46 1.37
CA GLY A 170 1.97 -6.07 1.12
C GLY A 170 2.78 -6.02 2.40
N ILE A 171 2.40 -5.11 3.30
CA ILE A 171 2.97 -4.97 4.63
C ILE A 171 1.83 -5.09 5.65
N TYR A 172 1.87 -6.13 6.48
CA TYR A 172 0.89 -6.43 7.52
C TYR A 172 1.51 -6.32 8.90
N LEU A 173 0.88 -5.56 9.79
CA LEU A 173 1.28 -5.41 11.19
C LEU A 173 0.10 -5.78 12.10
N GLU A 174 0.37 -6.61 13.11
CA GLU A 174 -0.55 -6.91 14.19
C GLU A 174 0.15 -6.76 15.55
N GLN A 175 -0.45 -5.99 16.45
CA GLN A 175 0.09 -5.74 17.81
C GLN A 175 1.55 -5.27 17.79
N SER A 176 1.92 -4.43 16.82
CA SER A 176 3.30 -4.11 16.46
C SER A 176 3.49 -2.59 16.46
N ASP A 177 3.93 -2.04 17.58
CA ASP A 177 3.92 -0.60 17.82
C ASP A 177 5.19 0.11 17.33
N LYS A 178 5.08 1.42 17.09
CA LYS A 178 6.22 2.32 16.82
C LYS A 178 7.07 1.91 15.60
N ASN A 179 6.45 1.27 14.61
CA ASN A 179 7.12 0.92 13.37
C ASN A 179 7.15 2.13 12.42
N THR A 180 8.13 2.13 11.50
CA THR A 180 8.24 3.10 10.41
C THR A 180 8.20 2.37 9.08
N ILE A 181 7.20 2.68 8.27
CA ILE A 181 6.96 2.12 6.94
C ILE A 181 7.09 3.28 5.96
N LYS A 182 8.21 3.37 5.23
CA LYS A 182 8.45 4.51 4.36
C LYS A 182 9.07 4.21 3.00
N ASP A 183 8.76 5.04 2.02
CA ASP A 183 9.37 4.97 0.68
C ASP A 183 9.17 3.62 -0.02
N ASN A 184 8.11 2.87 0.33
CA ASN A 184 7.82 1.55 -0.27
C ASN A 184 6.89 1.68 -1.47
N THR A 185 6.97 0.74 -2.42
CA THR A 185 6.04 0.62 -3.55
C THR A 185 5.34 -0.73 -3.48
N ILE A 186 4.02 -0.72 -3.40
CA ILE A 186 3.21 -1.92 -3.19
C ILE A 186 2.06 -1.96 -4.20
N TRP A 187 1.96 -3.02 -4.99
CA TRP A 187 0.93 -3.12 -6.02
C TRP A 187 0.36 -4.51 -6.21
N GLN A 188 -0.80 -4.60 -6.87
CA GLN A 188 -1.46 -5.85 -7.25
C GLN A 188 -1.65 -6.81 -6.06
N SER A 189 -2.07 -6.25 -4.92
CA SER A 189 -2.31 -6.96 -3.67
C SER A 189 -3.73 -6.67 -3.16
N ARG A 190 -4.21 -7.42 -2.17
CA ARG A 190 -5.46 -7.07 -1.48
C ARG A 190 -5.27 -5.75 -0.75
N TYR A 191 -4.37 -5.69 0.21
CA TYR A 191 -4.03 -4.46 0.92
C TYR A 191 -2.59 -4.07 0.65
N GLY A 192 -2.34 -2.80 0.36
CA GLY A 192 -0.96 -2.32 0.28
C GLY A 192 -0.31 -2.35 1.66
N ILE A 193 -0.87 -1.57 2.58
CA ILE A 193 -0.44 -1.48 3.99
C ILE A 193 -1.63 -1.79 4.89
N HIS A 194 -1.45 -2.68 5.86
CA HIS A 194 -2.51 -3.10 6.77
C HIS A 194 -2.01 -3.11 8.22
N LEU A 195 -2.50 -2.17 9.02
CA LEU A 195 -2.20 -2.05 10.45
C LEU A 195 -3.38 -2.53 11.27
N MET A 196 -3.13 -3.44 12.21
CA MET A 196 -4.08 -3.91 13.20
C MET A 196 -3.51 -3.72 14.59
N TYR A 197 -4.17 -2.91 15.42
CA TYR A 197 -3.82 -2.71 16.84
C TYR A 197 -2.33 -2.34 17.05
N SER A 198 -1.82 -1.48 16.18
CA SER A 198 -0.39 -1.12 16.06
C SER A 198 -0.24 0.39 16.19
N ASP A 199 -0.02 0.85 17.41
CA ASP A 199 -0.03 2.26 17.80
C ASP A 199 1.27 2.97 17.40
N LYS A 200 1.19 4.29 17.23
CA LYS A 200 2.35 5.17 17.00
C LYS A 200 3.21 4.78 15.79
N THR A 201 2.60 4.11 14.82
CA THR A 201 3.26 3.73 13.56
C THR A 201 3.28 4.92 12.60
N VAL A 202 4.38 5.06 11.87
CA VAL A 202 4.56 6.07 10.82
C VAL A 202 4.49 5.39 9.46
N VAL A 203 3.57 5.85 8.61
CA VAL A 203 3.38 5.44 7.22
C VAL A 203 3.65 6.66 6.35
N GLU A 204 4.82 6.71 5.72
CA GLU A 204 5.32 7.92 5.06
C GLU A 204 5.81 7.69 3.64
N ASN A 205 5.42 8.53 2.68
CA ASN A 205 5.94 8.53 1.30
C ASN A 205 5.85 7.16 0.58
N ASN A 206 4.88 6.32 0.93
CA ASN A 206 4.66 5.05 0.25
C ASN A 206 3.76 5.25 -0.97
N ILE A 207 3.98 4.42 -1.99
CA ILE A 207 3.11 4.28 -3.16
C ILE A 207 2.38 2.96 -3.03
N SER A 208 1.04 3.02 -3.02
CA SER A 208 0.17 1.84 -2.96
C SER A 208 -0.86 1.95 -4.08
N GLU A 209 -0.66 1.14 -5.12
CA GLU A 209 -1.39 1.23 -6.38
C GLU A 209 -1.98 -0.10 -6.85
N GLU A 210 -3.08 -0.07 -7.59
CA GLU A 210 -3.75 -1.26 -8.12
C GLU A 210 -4.06 -2.33 -7.05
N ASN A 211 -4.23 -1.92 -5.79
CA ASN A 211 -4.63 -2.83 -4.70
C ASN A 211 -6.16 -2.82 -4.54
N THR A 212 -6.69 -3.71 -3.70
CA THR A 212 -8.09 -3.56 -3.26
C THR A 212 -8.23 -2.39 -2.30
N THR A 213 -7.37 -2.30 -1.29
CA THR A 213 -7.28 -1.12 -0.42
C THR A 213 -5.85 -0.63 -0.38
N GLY A 214 -5.65 0.67 -0.58
CA GLY A 214 -4.31 1.27 -0.58
C GLY A 214 -3.65 1.15 0.79
N ALA A 215 -4.32 1.63 1.84
CA ALA A 215 -3.96 1.37 3.23
C ALA A 215 -5.18 1.21 4.14
N MET A 216 -5.09 0.28 5.10
CA MET A 216 -6.06 0.07 6.16
C MET A 216 -5.41 0.29 7.52
N ILE A 217 -5.93 1.28 8.27
CA ILE A 217 -5.47 1.66 9.60
C ILE A 217 -6.56 1.28 10.59
N MET A 218 -6.40 0.12 11.25
CA MET A 218 -7.43 -0.51 12.08
C MET A 218 -7.06 -0.56 13.56
N GLY A 219 -7.93 0.00 14.41
CA GLY A 219 -7.82 -0.11 15.85
C GLY A 219 -6.52 0.48 16.42
N THR A 220 -5.99 1.52 15.77
CA THR A 220 -4.70 2.14 16.12
C THR A 220 -4.88 3.51 16.78
N LYS A 221 -3.89 3.93 17.56
CA LYS A 221 -3.81 5.25 18.20
C LYS A 221 -2.53 5.98 17.80
N GLU A 222 -2.63 7.29 17.62
CA GLU A 222 -1.47 8.18 17.43
C GLU A 222 -0.60 7.82 16.20
N THR A 223 -1.22 7.20 15.18
CA THR A 223 -0.58 6.83 13.91
C THR A 223 -0.39 8.08 13.02
N SER A 224 0.64 8.09 12.17
CA SER A 224 0.89 9.14 11.20
C SER A 224 0.91 8.58 9.79
N VAL A 225 0.07 9.10 8.89
CA VAL A 225 -0.03 8.72 7.47
C VAL A 225 0.25 9.98 6.65
N VAL A 226 1.48 10.11 6.14
CA VAL A 226 1.98 11.38 5.58
C VAL A 226 2.59 11.20 4.19
N GLY A 227 2.23 12.05 3.23
CA GLY A 227 2.91 12.08 1.92
C GLY A 227 2.74 10.82 1.08
N ASN A 228 1.78 9.94 1.39
CA ASN A 228 1.57 8.70 0.66
C ASN A 228 0.73 8.91 -0.60
N HIS A 229 0.90 8.02 -1.57
CA HIS A 229 0.18 7.97 -2.82
C HIS A 229 -0.69 6.71 -2.83
N PHE A 230 -2.01 6.87 -2.64
CA PHE A 230 -3.01 5.80 -2.69
C PHE A 230 -3.81 5.91 -3.98
N ILE A 231 -3.37 5.18 -5.02
CA ILE A 231 -3.80 5.42 -6.40
C ILE A 231 -4.44 4.17 -7.02
N ASP A 232 -5.51 4.32 -7.78
CA ASP A 232 -6.11 3.23 -8.58
C ASP A 232 -6.53 1.98 -7.77
N ASN A 233 -6.87 2.14 -6.48
CA ASN A 233 -7.39 1.07 -5.63
C ASN A 233 -8.90 0.93 -5.83
N LYS A 234 -9.29 0.20 -6.88
CA LYS A 234 -10.68 0.11 -7.38
C LYS A 234 -11.09 -1.28 -7.87
N SER A 235 -10.42 -2.33 -7.39
CA SER A 235 -10.62 -3.71 -7.88
C SER A 235 -12.03 -4.26 -7.66
N ASN A 236 -12.77 -3.74 -6.67
CA ASN A 236 -14.14 -4.13 -6.38
C ASN A 236 -14.93 -3.02 -5.64
N VAL A 237 -16.20 -3.30 -5.32
CA VAL A 237 -17.12 -2.35 -4.68
C VAL A 237 -16.74 -1.94 -3.26
N HIS A 238 -15.90 -2.72 -2.59
CA HIS A 238 -15.36 -2.46 -1.25
C HIS A 238 -13.91 -1.93 -1.30
N ALA A 239 -13.44 -1.45 -2.46
CA ALA A 239 -12.09 -0.91 -2.57
C ALA A 239 -12.01 0.51 -2.00
N GLN A 240 -10.89 0.85 -1.35
CA GLN A 240 -10.62 2.20 -0.83
C GLN A 240 -9.17 2.64 -1.09
N GLY A 241 -8.92 3.93 -1.23
CA GLY A 241 -7.56 4.47 -1.18
C GLY A 241 -6.99 4.35 0.24
N LEU A 242 -7.70 4.94 1.20
CA LEU A 242 -7.36 4.92 2.62
C LEU A 242 -8.58 4.61 3.48
N LEU A 243 -8.46 3.63 4.38
CA LEU A 243 -9.46 3.30 5.38
C LEU A 243 -8.93 3.53 6.80
N LEU A 244 -9.61 4.40 7.55
CA LEU A 244 -9.46 4.53 9.00
C LEU A 244 -10.63 3.81 9.69
N TYR A 245 -10.38 2.66 10.32
CA TYR A 245 -11.38 1.91 11.06
C TYR A 245 -11.04 1.89 12.54
N ASP A 246 -11.90 2.45 13.40
CA ASP A 246 -11.64 2.54 14.85
C ASP A 246 -10.26 3.16 15.17
N ALA A 247 -9.82 4.09 14.33
CA ALA A 247 -8.56 4.81 14.49
C ALA A 247 -8.80 6.07 15.33
N THR A 248 -7.85 6.37 16.22
CA THR A 248 -7.93 7.58 17.05
C THR A 248 -6.65 8.38 17.06
N LYS A 249 -6.74 9.72 17.11
CA LYS A 249 -5.58 10.62 17.10
C LYS A 249 -4.62 10.38 15.94
N THR A 250 -5.12 9.85 14.82
CA THR A 250 -4.33 9.60 13.61
C THR A 250 -4.19 10.90 12.83
N LYS A 251 -2.99 11.17 12.33
CA LYS A 251 -2.70 12.29 11.43
C LYS A 251 -2.64 11.78 9.99
N VAL A 252 -3.49 12.28 9.12
CA VAL A 252 -3.50 11.98 7.67
C VAL A 252 -3.17 13.26 6.94
N LEU A 253 -1.91 13.43 6.56
CA LEU A 253 -1.38 14.72 6.09
C LEU A 253 -0.77 14.61 4.70
N GLN A 254 -1.11 15.55 3.82
CA GLN A 254 -0.40 15.72 2.53
C GLN A 254 -0.35 14.46 1.65
N ASN A 255 -1.35 13.58 1.75
CA ASN A 255 -1.43 12.39 0.90
C ASN A 255 -2.11 12.71 -0.44
N GLU A 256 -1.71 12.00 -1.49
CA GLU A 256 -2.39 11.97 -2.79
C GLU A 256 -3.27 10.72 -2.87
N ILE A 257 -4.57 10.92 -3.04
CA ILE A 257 -5.57 9.85 -2.99
C ILE A 257 -6.43 9.95 -4.25
N ALA A 258 -6.06 9.18 -5.27
CA ALA A 258 -6.57 9.37 -6.62
C ALA A 258 -7.12 8.10 -7.28
N ASN A 259 -8.15 8.24 -8.11
CA ASN A 259 -8.70 7.17 -8.95
C ASN A 259 -9.18 5.92 -8.18
N ASN A 260 -9.57 6.06 -6.91
CA ASN A 260 -10.07 4.96 -6.09
C ASN A 260 -11.60 4.84 -6.14
N ARG A 261 -12.14 3.69 -5.75
CA ARG A 261 -13.60 3.53 -5.58
C ARG A 261 -14.14 4.39 -4.44
N VAL A 262 -13.43 4.43 -3.31
CA VAL A 262 -13.61 5.42 -2.24
C VAL A 262 -12.24 5.99 -1.95
N GLY A 263 -12.06 7.31 -1.98
CA GLY A 263 -10.77 7.94 -1.68
C GLY A 263 -10.39 7.71 -0.22
N VAL A 264 -11.10 8.39 0.68
CA VAL A 264 -10.93 8.25 2.13
C VAL A 264 -12.21 7.72 2.75
N TYR A 265 -12.11 6.59 3.46
CA TYR A 265 -13.20 6.05 4.25
C TYR A 265 -12.84 6.07 5.74
N VAL A 266 -13.70 6.69 6.54
CA VAL A 266 -13.54 6.77 8.00
C VAL A 266 -14.74 6.13 8.67
N GLU A 267 -14.50 5.03 9.37
CA GLU A 267 -15.54 4.23 10.04
C GLU A 267 -15.21 4.06 11.52
N LYS A 268 -16.16 4.42 12.40
CA LYS A 268 -16.00 4.31 13.87
C LYS A 268 -14.77 5.02 14.43
N ALA A 269 -14.18 5.95 13.68
CA ALA A 269 -12.94 6.62 14.02
C ALA A 269 -13.23 8.00 14.62
N ASN A 270 -12.37 8.46 15.54
CA ASN A 270 -12.55 9.75 16.21
C ASN A 270 -11.24 10.48 16.52
N HIS A 271 -11.31 11.81 16.71
CA HIS A 271 -10.14 12.64 17.05
C HIS A 271 -8.99 12.56 16.03
N ASN A 272 -9.28 12.24 14.77
CA ASN A 272 -8.25 12.21 13.71
C ASN A 272 -8.16 13.56 13.01
N THR A 273 -6.98 13.92 12.53
CA THR A 273 -6.73 15.14 11.75
C THR A 273 -6.37 14.75 10.33
N MET A 274 -7.20 15.15 9.37
CA MET A 274 -7.01 14.98 7.93
C MET A 274 -6.78 16.35 7.30
N MET A 275 -5.53 16.65 6.94
CA MET A 275 -5.16 17.99 6.49
C MET A 275 -4.22 18.02 5.28
N GLY A 276 -4.51 18.91 4.32
CA GLY A 276 -3.63 19.15 3.18
C GLY A 276 -3.58 18.00 2.18
N ASN A 277 -4.53 17.06 2.20
CA ASN A 277 -4.57 15.94 1.26
C ASN A 277 -5.17 16.38 -0.08
N SER A 278 -4.71 15.76 -1.16
CA SER A 278 -5.28 15.87 -2.51
C SER A 278 -6.12 14.63 -2.79
N ILE A 279 -7.44 14.79 -2.85
CA ILE A 279 -8.40 13.70 -3.03
C ILE A 279 -9.13 13.93 -4.35
N SER A 280 -8.74 13.18 -5.38
CA SER A 280 -9.18 13.47 -6.74
C SER A 280 -9.63 12.27 -7.56
N ASN A 281 -10.57 12.48 -8.49
CA ASN A 281 -11.00 11.47 -9.45
C ASN A 281 -11.48 10.15 -8.81
N ASN A 282 -11.92 10.19 -7.55
CA ASN A 282 -12.47 9.02 -6.87
C ASN A 282 -13.96 8.90 -7.18
N PHE A 283 -14.50 7.69 -7.14
CA PHE A 283 -15.96 7.53 -7.29
C PHE A 283 -16.71 8.12 -6.09
N ILE A 284 -16.17 7.96 -4.87
CA ILE A 284 -16.54 8.75 -3.69
C ILE A 284 -15.26 9.36 -3.13
N GLY A 285 -15.18 10.67 -2.98
CA GLY A 285 -14.00 11.34 -2.42
C GLY A 285 -13.81 11.02 -0.95
N LEU A 286 -14.80 11.40 -0.12
CA LEU A 286 -14.78 11.22 1.33
C LEU A 286 -16.05 10.51 1.82
N GLN A 287 -15.89 9.47 2.64
CA GLN A 287 -17.01 8.77 3.27
C GLN A 287 -16.80 8.67 4.78
N PHE A 288 -17.78 9.13 5.57
CA PHE A 288 -17.82 8.92 7.03
C PHE A 288 -18.97 8.01 7.45
N LYS A 289 -18.71 7.11 8.39
CA LYS A 289 -19.72 6.25 9.00
C LYS A 289 -19.44 6.08 10.48
N ASP A 290 -20.40 6.41 11.33
CA ASP A 290 -20.25 6.32 12.80
C ASP A 290 -18.98 7.04 13.32
N ALA A 291 -18.55 8.12 12.67
CA ALA A 291 -17.30 8.82 12.97
C ALA A 291 -17.57 10.20 13.57
N SER A 292 -16.86 10.59 14.62
CA SER A 292 -17.09 11.86 15.33
C SER A 292 -15.80 12.52 15.80
N ALA A 293 -15.84 13.81 16.12
CA ALA A 293 -14.69 14.57 16.63
C ALA A 293 -13.45 14.55 15.71
N ASN A 294 -13.61 14.28 14.41
CA ASN A 294 -12.51 14.36 13.46
C ASN A 294 -12.41 15.77 12.87
N GLU A 295 -11.21 16.14 12.46
CA GLU A 295 -10.91 17.39 11.77
C GLU A 295 -10.55 17.11 10.32
N PHE A 296 -11.24 17.77 9.38
CA PHE A 296 -10.97 17.68 7.95
C PHE A 296 -10.81 19.11 7.39
N THR A 297 -9.57 19.52 7.13
CA THR A 297 -9.27 20.91 6.75
C THR A 297 -8.18 21.06 5.71
N GLN A 298 -8.24 22.11 4.91
CA GLN A 298 -7.23 22.45 3.89
C GLN A 298 -6.99 21.33 2.86
N ASN A 299 -7.94 20.42 2.68
CA ASN A 299 -7.87 19.39 1.64
C ASN A 299 -8.38 19.94 0.30
N VAL A 300 -7.92 19.33 -0.78
CA VAL A 300 -8.33 19.65 -2.15
C VAL A 300 -9.13 18.48 -2.70
N MET A 301 -10.40 18.73 -2.99
CA MET A 301 -11.37 17.76 -3.51
C MET A 301 -11.72 18.14 -4.96
N ILE A 302 -11.27 17.34 -5.94
CA ILE A 302 -11.39 17.66 -7.38
C ILE A 302 -11.80 16.43 -8.19
N GLY A 303 -12.81 16.58 -9.04
CA GLY A 303 -13.21 15.58 -10.02
C GLY A 303 -13.74 14.31 -9.40
N ASN A 304 -14.14 14.33 -8.12
CA ASN A 304 -14.77 13.17 -7.51
C ASN A 304 -16.21 13.07 -8.04
N VAL A 305 -16.65 11.84 -8.30
CA VAL A 305 -18.00 11.59 -8.82
C VAL A 305 -19.02 12.01 -7.75
N ASN A 306 -18.85 11.52 -6.51
CA ASN A 306 -19.46 12.09 -5.31
C ASN A 306 -18.36 12.67 -4.40
N GLU A 307 -18.40 13.97 -4.11
CA GLU A 307 -17.38 14.63 -3.30
C GLU A 307 -17.33 14.12 -1.86
N SER A 308 -18.48 14.02 -1.20
CA SER A 308 -18.54 13.44 0.15
C SER A 308 -19.92 12.96 0.55
N GLN A 309 -19.94 11.96 1.45
CA GLN A 309 -21.15 11.42 2.05
C GLN A 309 -20.91 10.99 3.50
N ALA A 310 -21.96 11.01 4.31
CA ALA A 310 -21.87 10.58 5.70
C ALA A 310 -23.16 9.99 6.27
N THR A 311 -22.99 9.06 7.20
CA THR A 311 -24.07 8.49 8.03
C THR A 311 -23.63 8.45 9.49
N GLN A 312 -24.51 8.85 10.41
CA GLN A 312 -24.29 8.76 11.86
C GLN A 312 -22.96 9.42 12.32
N SER A 313 -22.49 10.44 11.62
CA SER A 313 -21.15 11.02 11.80
C SER A 313 -21.21 12.50 12.21
N ARG A 314 -21.87 12.78 13.33
CA ARG A 314 -21.98 14.14 13.89
C ARG A 314 -20.67 14.58 14.55
N GLU A 315 -20.58 15.88 14.84
CA GLU A 315 -19.48 16.46 15.64
C GLU A 315 -18.10 16.40 14.98
N ASN A 316 -18.05 16.36 13.64
CA ASN A 316 -16.81 16.54 12.90
C ASN A 316 -16.60 18.03 12.55
N ASN A 317 -15.36 18.49 12.65
CA ASN A 317 -14.97 19.85 12.29
C ASN A 317 -14.43 19.89 10.86
N ILE A 318 -15.19 20.49 9.96
CA ILE A 318 -14.86 20.54 8.53
C ILE A 318 -14.84 22.01 8.12
N TYR A 319 -13.69 22.45 7.62
CA TYR A 319 -13.49 23.86 7.28
C TYR A 319 -12.33 24.04 6.31
N LYS A 320 -12.38 25.08 5.46
CA LYS A 320 -11.26 25.51 4.60
C LYS A 320 -10.82 24.44 3.59
N ASN A 321 -11.68 23.50 3.22
CA ASN A 321 -11.40 22.59 2.12
C ASN A 321 -11.83 23.22 0.80
N TYR A 322 -11.13 22.89 -0.28
CA TYR A 322 -11.55 23.25 -1.62
C TYR A 322 -12.42 22.11 -2.19
N TRP A 323 -13.62 22.45 -2.66
CA TRP A 323 -14.57 21.52 -3.27
C TRP A 323 -14.90 22.04 -4.67
N ASP A 324 -14.46 21.39 -5.74
CA ASP A 324 -14.61 21.95 -7.10
C ASP A 324 -16.09 22.14 -7.53
N ALA A 325 -16.97 21.18 -7.21
CA ALA A 325 -18.36 21.16 -7.60
C ALA A 325 -19.28 22.11 -6.79
N SER A 326 -18.77 22.74 -5.73
CA SER A 326 -19.59 23.63 -4.87
C SER A 326 -19.78 25.02 -5.47
N LEU A 327 -20.98 25.59 -5.32
CA LEU A 327 -21.21 27.02 -5.54
C LEU A 327 -20.48 27.82 -4.46
N LYS A 328 -19.73 28.84 -4.86
CA LYS A 328 -18.92 29.65 -3.95
C LYS A 328 -19.16 31.13 -4.17
N VAL A 329 -19.22 31.88 -3.08
CA VAL A 329 -19.34 33.35 -3.09
C VAL A 329 -18.48 33.90 -1.96
N ASP A 330 -17.58 34.82 -2.28
CA ASP A 330 -16.71 35.50 -1.32
C ASP A 330 -17.00 37.01 -1.41
N LYS A 331 -17.90 37.51 -0.56
CA LYS A 331 -18.34 38.91 -0.57
C LYS A 331 -17.35 39.83 0.14
N ASP A 332 -16.58 39.31 1.07
CA ASP A 332 -15.70 40.07 1.96
C ASP A 332 -14.21 39.97 1.57
N GLY A 333 -13.88 39.14 0.57
CA GLY A 333 -12.50 38.95 0.09
C GLY A 333 -11.64 38.11 1.05
N SER A 334 -12.27 37.32 1.92
CA SER A 334 -11.57 36.50 2.92
C SER A 334 -10.82 35.31 2.32
N GLY A 335 -11.08 34.96 1.07
CA GLY A 335 -10.55 33.77 0.39
C GLY A 335 -11.31 32.49 0.71
N THR A 336 -12.37 32.56 1.51
CA THR A 336 -13.33 31.48 1.77
C THR A 336 -14.73 31.88 1.32
N SER A 337 -15.56 30.89 1.03
CA SER A 337 -16.93 31.08 0.60
C SER A 337 -17.83 31.36 1.81
N ASN A 338 -18.66 32.40 1.71
CA ASN A 338 -19.76 32.65 2.64
C ASN A 338 -20.92 31.65 2.47
N ILE A 339 -20.93 30.87 1.38
CA ILE A 339 -21.86 29.74 1.16
C ILE A 339 -21.19 28.46 1.70
N PRO A 340 -21.80 27.78 2.68
CA PRO A 340 -21.25 26.54 3.21
C PRO A 340 -21.41 25.40 2.19
N TYR A 341 -20.46 24.48 2.19
CA TYR A 341 -20.62 23.20 1.51
C TYR A 341 -21.26 22.20 2.46
N LYS A 342 -22.26 21.45 1.98
CA LYS A 342 -22.91 20.36 2.72
C LYS A 342 -22.73 19.07 1.94
N ALA A 343 -22.16 18.05 2.57
CA ALA A 343 -22.08 16.71 2.00
C ALA A 343 -23.49 16.14 1.85
N ASP A 344 -23.85 15.72 0.65
CA ASP A 344 -25.18 15.24 0.36
C ASP A 344 -25.27 13.72 0.58
N ALA A 345 -26.10 13.30 1.53
CA ALA A 345 -26.35 11.88 1.78
C ALA A 345 -27.39 11.26 0.81
N TYR A 346 -27.96 12.04 -0.12
CA TYR A 346 -29.03 11.64 -1.03
C TYR A 346 -28.68 10.38 -1.81
N PHE A 347 -27.51 10.41 -2.46
CA PHE A 347 -27.07 9.30 -3.28
C PHE A 347 -26.77 8.05 -2.45
N LEU A 348 -26.22 8.23 -1.25
CA LEU A 348 -25.97 7.13 -0.31
C LEU A 348 -27.27 6.45 0.10
N LEU A 349 -28.27 7.23 0.52
CA LEU A 349 -29.57 6.71 0.97
C LEU A 349 -30.28 5.92 -0.14
N LEU A 350 -30.25 6.42 -1.38
CA LEU A 350 -30.86 5.73 -2.52
C LEU A 350 -30.17 4.43 -2.88
N THR A 351 -28.83 4.44 -2.91
CA THR A 351 -28.05 3.29 -3.37
C THR A 351 -27.83 2.25 -2.29
N GLN A 352 -28.09 2.58 -1.03
CA GLN A 352 -28.11 1.64 0.08
C GLN A 352 -29.29 0.66 -0.03
N ASP A 353 -30.47 1.15 -0.39
CA ASP A 353 -31.67 0.32 -0.54
C ASP A 353 -31.73 -0.37 -1.91
N ILE A 354 -31.35 0.35 -2.98
CA ILE A 354 -31.39 -0.15 -4.36
C ILE A 354 -30.06 0.19 -5.07
N PRO A 355 -29.06 -0.72 -5.05
CA PRO A 355 -27.73 -0.49 -5.63
C PRO A 355 -27.75 -0.12 -7.13
N GLU A 356 -28.74 -0.58 -7.89
CA GLU A 356 -28.90 -0.32 -9.32
C GLU A 356 -29.07 1.17 -9.64
N TYR A 357 -29.50 1.99 -8.67
CA TYR A 357 -29.58 3.44 -8.85
C TYR A 357 -28.23 4.11 -9.09
N GLN A 358 -27.12 3.42 -8.85
CA GLN A 358 -25.79 3.89 -9.25
C GLN A 358 -25.68 4.11 -10.77
N LEU A 359 -26.47 3.39 -11.59
CA LEU A 359 -26.49 3.55 -13.05
C LEU A 359 -27.05 4.91 -13.50
N PHE A 360 -27.86 5.56 -12.66
CA PHE A 360 -28.48 6.85 -12.97
C PHE A 360 -27.72 8.03 -12.36
N PHE A 361 -26.50 7.83 -11.88
CA PHE A 361 -25.71 8.89 -11.27
C PHE A 361 -25.52 10.08 -12.22
N GLN A 362 -25.71 11.30 -11.70
CA GLN A 362 -25.69 12.55 -12.46
C GLN A 362 -26.67 12.64 -13.64
N SER A 363 -27.59 11.67 -13.80
CA SER A 363 -28.67 11.82 -14.77
C SER A 363 -29.51 13.06 -14.42
N PRO A 364 -30.04 13.79 -15.42
CA PRO A 364 -30.82 14.99 -15.17
C PRO A 364 -31.97 14.78 -14.17
N GLY A 365 -32.63 13.62 -14.23
CA GLY A 365 -33.69 13.24 -13.30
C GLY A 365 -33.21 13.13 -11.86
N MET A 366 -32.05 12.49 -11.62
CA MET A 366 -31.50 12.35 -10.26
C MET A 366 -31.06 13.69 -9.67
N ARG A 367 -30.48 14.60 -10.48
CA ARG A 367 -30.10 15.94 -10.02
C ARG A 367 -31.34 16.78 -9.63
N ILE A 368 -32.43 16.63 -10.38
CA ILE A 368 -33.71 17.28 -10.05
C ILE A 368 -34.30 16.70 -8.77
N LEU A 369 -34.37 15.37 -8.64
CA LEU A 369 -34.88 14.71 -7.43
C LEU A 369 -34.08 15.08 -6.17
N GLN A 370 -32.75 15.15 -6.29
CA GLN A 370 -31.85 15.61 -5.24
C GLN A 370 -32.24 17.01 -4.73
N SER A 371 -32.64 17.92 -5.63
CA SER A 371 -33.06 19.28 -5.24
C SER A 371 -34.37 19.33 -4.47
N PHE A 372 -35.24 18.32 -4.60
CA PHE A 372 -36.52 18.24 -3.91
C PHE A 372 -36.43 17.57 -2.53
N ILE A 373 -35.42 16.71 -2.31
CA ILE A 373 -35.31 15.91 -1.11
C ILE A 373 -34.45 16.62 -0.08
N LYS A 374 -35.10 17.15 0.96
CA LYS A 374 -34.43 17.71 2.13
C LYS A 374 -34.07 16.59 3.10
N ILE A 375 -32.78 16.29 3.19
CA ILE A 375 -32.26 15.36 4.20
C ILE A 375 -32.21 16.10 5.55
N PRO A 376 -32.60 15.45 6.66
CA PRO A 376 -32.44 16.04 7.98
C PRO A 376 -31.00 16.51 8.22
N ASP A 377 -30.80 17.76 8.67
CA ASP A 377 -29.47 18.37 8.90
C ASP A 377 -28.56 17.55 9.84
N GLN A 378 -29.18 16.66 10.60
CA GLN A 378 -28.61 15.74 11.58
C GLN A 378 -27.59 14.72 11.05
N SER A 379 -27.34 14.65 9.75
CA SER A 379 -26.46 13.66 9.10
C SER A 379 -25.32 14.28 8.29
N LEU A 380 -25.29 15.61 8.15
CA LEU A 380 -24.50 16.26 7.11
C LEU A 380 -23.11 16.66 7.62
N LEU A 381 -22.08 16.32 6.87
CA LEU A 381 -20.79 16.97 6.97
C LEU A 381 -20.94 18.37 6.37
N VAL A 382 -20.58 19.41 7.15
CA VAL A 382 -20.73 20.79 6.73
C VAL A 382 -19.39 21.49 6.82
N ASP A 383 -18.88 21.91 5.66
CA ASP A 383 -17.76 22.84 5.58
C ASP A 383 -18.32 24.27 5.63
N LYS A 384 -18.08 24.96 6.75
CA LYS A 384 -18.62 26.31 7.00
C LYS A 384 -17.87 27.40 6.23
N GLU A 385 -16.63 27.14 5.85
CA GLU A 385 -15.75 28.12 5.22
C GLU A 385 -15.00 27.48 4.04
N PRO A 386 -15.70 27.00 2.99
CA PRO A 386 -15.03 26.37 1.86
C PRO A 386 -14.00 27.30 1.23
N SER A 387 -12.81 26.81 0.91
CA SER A 387 -11.77 27.62 0.26
C SER A 387 -12.19 27.99 -1.17
N MET A 388 -11.95 29.25 -1.57
CA MET A 388 -12.25 29.72 -2.94
C MET A 388 -11.32 29.12 -4.00
N ARG A 389 -10.08 28.80 -3.62
CA ARG A 389 -9.04 28.27 -4.51
C ARG A 389 -8.39 27.03 -3.91
N PRO A 390 -7.94 26.07 -4.74
CA PRO A 390 -7.15 24.96 -4.24
C PRO A 390 -5.79 25.48 -3.75
N LYS A 391 -5.31 24.99 -2.60
CA LYS A 391 -3.94 25.24 -2.13
C LYS A 391 -3.02 24.14 -2.65
N GLY A 392 -1.82 24.49 -3.11
CA GLY A 392 -0.78 23.50 -3.46
C GLY A 392 -0.87 22.88 -4.85
N VAL A 393 -1.91 23.17 -5.64
CA VAL A 393 -1.88 22.89 -7.09
C VAL A 393 -1.11 24.05 -7.75
N PRO A 394 0.04 23.81 -8.43
CA PRO A 394 0.65 24.84 -9.23
C PRO A 394 -0.41 25.36 -10.19
N GLN A 395 -0.67 26.66 -10.19
CA GLN A 395 -1.35 27.27 -11.32
C GLN A 395 -0.50 26.93 -12.54
N LYS A 396 -0.90 25.91 -13.31
CA LYS A 396 -0.57 25.90 -14.73
C LYS A 396 -1.05 27.26 -15.19
N GLY A 397 -0.10 28.15 -15.47
CA GLY A 397 -0.39 29.53 -15.80
C GLY A 397 -1.55 29.53 -16.79
N GLU A 398 -2.51 30.42 -16.56
CA GLU A 398 -3.53 30.79 -17.53
C GLU A 398 -2.84 31.45 -18.73
N GLY A 399 -2.02 30.70 -19.45
CA GLY A 399 -1.87 30.80 -20.88
C GLY A 399 -2.95 29.90 -21.47
N MET A 400 -4.20 30.35 -21.43
CA MET A 400 -5.13 29.96 -22.47
C MET A 400 -4.55 30.46 -23.80
N ALA A 401 -3.62 29.69 -24.37
CA ALA A 401 -3.72 29.43 -25.79
C ALA A 401 -5.00 28.61 -25.94
N PHE A 402 -6.15 29.30 -25.85
CA PHE A 402 -7.39 28.82 -26.38
C PHE A 402 -7.05 28.45 -27.82
N GLN A 403 -6.89 27.16 -28.08
CA GLN A 403 -6.38 26.67 -29.36
C GLN A 403 -7.34 27.22 -30.41
N SER A 404 -6.90 28.25 -31.13
CA SER A 404 -7.67 28.94 -32.17
C SER A 404 -8.30 27.94 -33.14
N ASN A 405 -7.63 26.81 -33.34
CA ASN A 405 -8.10 25.66 -34.10
C ASN A 405 -9.42 25.05 -33.59
N ILE A 406 -9.64 24.94 -32.27
CA ILE A 406 -10.89 24.37 -31.73
C ILE A 406 -12.07 25.33 -31.97
N LEU A 407 -11.86 26.64 -31.79
CA LEU A 407 -12.89 27.64 -32.09
C LEU A 407 -13.19 27.69 -33.59
N ILE A 408 -12.16 27.66 -34.43
CA ILE A 408 -12.31 27.65 -35.89
C ILE A 408 -13.09 26.40 -36.32
N VAL A 409 -12.75 25.22 -35.81
CA VAL A 409 -13.49 23.98 -36.12
C VAL A 409 -14.93 24.07 -35.62
N SER A 410 -15.16 24.59 -34.41
CA SER A 410 -16.52 24.72 -33.84
C SER A 410 -17.40 25.67 -34.66
N VAL A 411 -16.85 26.83 -35.06
CA VAL A 411 -17.54 27.81 -35.91
C VAL A 411 -17.79 27.24 -37.31
N SER A 412 -16.83 26.49 -37.86
CA SER A 412 -16.96 25.83 -39.17
C SER A 412 -18.09 24.79 -39.16
N MET A 413 -18.18 23.99 -38.09
CA MET A 413 -19.24 23.00 -37.94
C MET A 413 -20.62 23.65 -37.77
N LEU A 414 -20.70 24.75 -37.01
CA LEU A 414 -21.96 25.52 -36.87
C LEU A 414 -22.40 26.13 -38.20
N LEU A 415 -21.47 26.71 -38.97
CA LEU A 415 -21.77 27.26 -40.30
C LEU A 415 -22.20 26.17 -41.28
N MET A 416 -21.51 25.02 -41.30
CA MET A 416 -21.87 23.89 -42.15
C MET A 416 -23.27 23.35 -41.80
N GLY A 417 -23.57 23.19 -40.51
CA GLY A 417 -24.89 22.77 -40.04
C GLY A 417 -25.99 23.77 -40.41
N SER A 418 -25.70 25.07 -40.31
CA SER A 418 -26.62 26.14 -40.69
C SER A 418 -26.89 26.16 -42.19
N ILE A 419 -25.85 25.96 -43.01
CA ILE A 419 -25.97 25.88 -44.47
C ILE A 419 -26.81 24.67 -44.89
N LEU A 420 -26.56 23.51 -44.28
CA LEU A 420 -27.36 22.30 -44.52
C LEU A 420 -28.83 22.50 -44.12
N PHE A 421 -29.10 23.20 -43.01
CA PHE A 421 -30.46 23.52 -42.58
C PHE A 421 -31.16 24.50 -43.53
N ILE A 422 -30.44 25.51 -44.04
CA ILE A 422 -30.99 26.49 -45.00
C ILE A 422 -31.24 25.86 -46.38
N LEU A 423 -30.31 25.03 -46.86
CA LEU A 423 -30.43 24.33 -48.15
C LEU A 423 -31.49 23.22 -48.09
N GLY A 424 -31.59 22.50 -46.97
CA GLY A 424 -32.62 21.48 -46.74
C GLY A 424 -34.04 22.05 -46.61
N ARG A 425 -34.19 23.36 -46.40
CA ARG A 425 -35.49 24.04 -46.31
C ARG A 425 -35.99 24.58 -47.66
N LYS A 426 -35.18 24.49 -48.72
CA LYS A 426 -35.51 24.98 -50.07
C LYS A 426 -36.01 23.92 -51.05
N ASN A 427 -36.30 22.70 -50.59
CA ASN A 427 -36.99 21.67 -51.36
C ASN A 427 -38.36 21.36 -50.77
#